data_AF-A0A7G8BLJ4-F1
#
_entry.id   AF-A0A7G8BLJ4-F1
#
_cell.length_a   1.000
_cell.length_b   1.000
_cell.length_c   1.000
_cell.angle_alpha   90.00
_cell.angle_beta   90.00
_cell.angle_gamma   90.00
#
_symmetry.space_group_name_H-M   'P 1'
#
loop_
_entity.id
_entity.type
_entity.pdbx_description
1 polymer ?
#
loop_
_entity_poly.entity_id
_entity_poly.type
_entity_poly.pdbx_seq_one_letter_code
_entity_poly.pdbx_strand_id
1 'polypeptide(L)' 'MRKWITTTLLIATAAVAQQIHNEYESPNAPGAGQKQLAQFAGDWDVVKTFFPMNKNPIVSKGSRKQHMMQDGKFLVGF' A
#
# COMPACT_ATOMS: atom_id res chain seq x y z
N MET A 1 13.41 30.38 -23.52
CA MET A 1 13.26 30.51 -22.06
C MET A 1 12.14 29.65 -21.47
N ARG A 2 10.93 29.59 -22.06
CA ARG A 2 9.81 28.75 -21.55
C ARG A 2 10.13 27.25 -21.34
N LYS A 3 10.85 26.62 -22.27
CA LYS A 3 11.18 25.18 -22.19
C LYS A 3 12.00 24.82 -20.95
N TRP A 4 12.93 25.68 -20.55
CA TRP A 4 13.77 25.47 -19.37
C TRP A 4 12.95 25.53 -18.08
N ILE A 5 11.95 26.41 -18.00
CA ILE A 5 11.08 26.54 -16.83
C ILE A 5 10.23 25.26 -16.64
N THR A 6 9.70 24.70 -17.72
CA THR A 6 8.88 23.48 -17.67
C THR A 6 9.71 22.27 -17.23
N THR A 7 10.94 22.14 -17.73
CA THR A 7 11.84 21.04 -17.35
C THR A 7 12.20 21.09 -15.87
N THR A 8 12.55 22.26 -15.32
CA THR A 8 12.89 22.39 -13.90
C THR A 8 11.70 22.08 -13.00
N LEU A 9 10.50 22.51 -13.39
CA LEU A 9 9.27 22.21 -12.65
C LEU A 9 8.99 20.70 -12.61
N LEU A 10 9.10 20.00 -13.74
CA LEU A 10 8.89 18.55 -13.81
C LEU A 10 9.88 17.76 -12.95
N ILE A 11 11.16 18.16 -12.93
CA ILE A 11 12.19 17.51 -12.11
C ILE A 11 11.93 17.73 -10.62
N ALA A 12 11.53 18.94 -10.21
CA ALA A 12 11.20 19.23 -8.82
C ALA A 12 9.99 18.40 -8.33
N THR A 13 8.94 18.27 -9.14
CA THR A 13 7.77 17.45 -8.77
C THR A 13 8.11 15.97 -8.65
N ALA A 14 8.95 15.44 -9.56
CA ALA A 14 9.40 14.05 -9.49
C ALA A 14 10.25 13.79 -8.24
N ALA A 15 11.16 14.71 -7.88
CA ALA A 15 11.98 14.59 -6.67
C ALA A 15 11.13 14.59 -5.38
N VAL A 16 10.12 15.46 -5.29
CA VAL A 16 9.19 15.49 -4.15
C VAL A 16 8.37 14.19 -4.07
N ALA A 17 7.87 13.69 -5.20
CA ALA A 17 7.15 12.42 -5.24
C ALA A 17 8.04 11.23 -4.81
N GLN A 18 9.31 11.21 -5.25
CA GLN A 18 10.29 10.20 -4.84
C GLN A 18 10.59 10.28 -3.33
N GLN A 19 10.68 11.48 -2.78
CA GLN A 19 10.89 11.69 -1.33
C GLN A 19 9.71 11.14 -0.53
N ILE A 20 8.49 11.50 -0.90
CA ILE A 20 7.26 10.99 -0.25
C ILE A 20 7.18 9.46 -0.39
N HIS A 21 7.49 8.90 -1.57
CA HIS A 21 7.51 7.46 -1.76
C HIS A 21 8.48 6.77 -0.80
N ASN A 22 9.70 7.29 -0.64
CA ASN A 22 10.71 6.71 0.24
C ASN A 22 10.36 6.78 1.74
N GLU A 23 9.49 7.72 2.16
CA GLU A 23 8.99 7.76 3.54
C GLU A 23 8.07 6.57 3.85
N TYR A 24 7.32 6.10 2.87
CA TYR A 24 6.34 5.02 3.02
C TYR A 24 6.86 3.66 2.56
N GLU A 25 7.73 3.63 1.54
CA GLU A 25 8.27 2.44 0.89
C GLU A 25 9.80 2.52 0.84
N SER A 26 10.42 2.69 2.02
CA SER A 26 11.88 2.80 2.13
C SER A 26 12.55 1.52 1.60
N PRO A 27 13.58 1.62 0.74
CA PRO A 27 14.24 0.45 0.16
C PRO A 27 14.98 -0.45 1.16
N ASN A 28 15.42 0.14 2.28
CA ASN A 28 16.40 -0.48 3.19
C ASN A 28 15.86 -0.76 4.60
N ALA A 29 14.63 -0.32 4.93
CA ALA A 29 14.03 -0.49 6.24
C ALA A 29 12.50 -0.36 6.18
N PRO A 30 11.74 -0.79 7.21
CA PRO A 30 10.32 -0.51 7.31
C PRO A 30 10.05 1.01 7.32
N GLY A 31 9.49 1.52 6.23
CA GLY A 31 8.90 2.86 6.14
C GLY A 31 7.60 2.97 6.94
N ALA A 32 6.97 4.14 6.86
CA ALA A 32 5.72 4.41 7.57
C ALA A 32 4.60 3.43 7.16
N GLY A 33 4.53 3.06 5.88
CA GLY A 33 3.56 2.10 5.37
C GLY A 33 3.73 0.72 5.99
N GLN A 34 4.97 0.21 6.06
CA GLN A 34 5.26 -1.09 6.66
C GLN A 34 4.96 -1.09 8.17
N LYS A 35 5.28 0.00 8.88
CA LYS A 35 4.96 0.15 10.31
C LYS A 35 3.45 0.14 10.56
N GLN A 36 2.67 0.75 9.68
CA GLN A 36 1.21 0.68 9.74
C GLN A 36 0.70 -0.73 9.47
N LEU A 37 1.21 -1.40 8.43
CA LEU A 37 0.82 -2.78 8.09
C LEU A 37 1.18 -3.79 9.19
N ALA A 38 2.25 -3.54 9.95
CA ALA A 38 2.66 -4.36 11.09
C ALA A 38 1.57 -4.41 12.18
N GLN A 39 0.78 -3.35 12.34
CA GLN A 39 -0.32 -3.31 13.32
C GLN A 39 -1.45 -4.30 12.98
N PHE A 40 -1.51 -4.75 11.73
CA PHE A 40 -2.50 -5.72 11.25
C PHE A 40 -1.96 -7.15 11.17
N ALA A 41 -0.76 -7.43 11.70
CA ALA A 41 -0.23 -8.78 11.77
C ALA A 41 -1.05 -9.63 12.75
N GLY A 42 -1.43 -10.84 12.32
CA GLY A 42 -2.25 -11.75 13.12
C GLY A 42 -3.27 -12.52 12.30
N ASP A 43 -4.14 -13.23 13.01
CA ASP A 43 -5.25 -13.98 12.45
C ASP A 43 -6.51 -13.10 12.41
N TRP A 44 -7.23 -13.16 11.30
CA TRP A 44 -8.40 -12.33 11.01
C TRP A 44 -9.56 -13.19 10.55
N ASP A 45 -10.73 -12.97 11.14
CA ASP A 45 -12.00 -13.38 10.54
C ASP A 45 -12.47 -12.30 9.58
N VAL A 46 -12.55 -12.64 8.29
CA VAL A 46 -12.90 -11.70 7.22
C VAL A 46 -14.28 -12.02 6.67
N VAL A 47 -15.10 -10.98 6.54
CA VAL A 47 -16.36 -11.03 5.79
C VAL A 47 -16.21 -10.13 4.57
N LYS A 48 -16.34 -10.70 3.37
CA LYS A 48 -16.34 -9.97 2.10
C LYS A 48 -17.74 -9.93 1.54
N THR A 49 -18.22 -8.73 1.25
CA THR A 49 -19.51 -8.53 0.58
C THR A 49 -19.26 -7.88 -0.78
N PHE A 50 -19.64 -8.58 -1.84
CA PHE A 50 -19.60 -8.07 -3.21
C PHE A 50 -21.00 -7.59 -3.60
N PHE A 51 -21.09 -6.35 -4.08
CA PHE A 51 -22.35 -5.72 -4.52
C PHE A 51 -22.40 -5.63 -6.06
N PRO A 52 -22.88 -6.68 -6.75
CA PRO A 52 -23.09 -6.63 -8.19
C PRO A 52 -24.16 -5.60 -8.57
N MET A 53 -23.99 -4.93 -9.72
CA MET A 53 -24.81 -3.78 -10.15
C MET A 53 -26.33 -4.01 -10.08
N ASN A 54 -26.82 -5.20 -10.44
CA ASN A 54 -28.27 -5.52 -10.48
C ASN A 54 -28.59 -6.89 -9.84
N LYS A 55 -27.86 -7.31 -8.81
CA LYS A 55 -28.14 -8.59 -8.12
C LYS A 55 -28.01 -8.41 -6.61
N ASN A 56 -28.47 -9.40 -5.87
CA ASN A 56 -28.29 -9.42 -4.42
C ASN A 56 -26.80 -9.45 -4.05
N PRO A 57 -26.42 -8.84 -2.92
CA PRO A 57 -25.05 -8.90 -2.42
C PRO A 57 -24.61 -10.33 -2.18
N ILE A 58 -23.37 -10.64 -2.56
CA ILE A 58 -22.75 -11.95 -2.34
C ILE A 58 -21.82 -11.83 -1.14
N VAL A 59 -22.11 -12.57 -0.08
CA VAL A 59 -21.31 -12.58 1.16
C VAL A 59 -20.46 -13.84 1.21
N SER A 60 -19.15 -13.69 1.39
CA SER A 60 -18.23 -14.78 1.68
C SER A 60 -17.51 -14.53 3.01
N LYS A 61 -17.28 -15.60 3.78
CA LYS A 61 -16.56 -15.58 5.05
C LYS A 61 -15.31 -16.42 4.93
N GLY A 62 -14.23 -16.02 5.59
CA GLY A 62 -13.01 -16.82 5.66
C GLY A 62 -12.06 -16.30 6.72
N SER A 63 -11.16 -17.16 7.16
CA SER A 63 -10.04 -16.79 8.02
C SER A 63 -8.85 -16.38 7.14
N ARG A 64 -8.15 -15.31 7.51
CA ARG A 64 -6.90 -14.89 6.87
C ARG A 64 -5.83 -14.70 7.92
N LYS A 65 -4.61 -15.11 7.58
CA LYS A 65 -3.43 -14.81 8.40
C LYS A 65 -2.53 -13.80 7.69
N GLN A 66 -2.18 -12.73 8.39
CA GLN A 66 -1.27 -11.71 7.89
C GLN A 66 0.04 -11.77 8.67
N HIS A 67 1.13 -12.01 7.96
CA HIS A 67 2.48 -12.07 8.52
C HIS A 67 3.33 -10.91 8.00
N MET A 68 4.07 -10.27 8.89
CA MET A 68 5.18 -9.41 8.52
C MET A 68 6.42 -10.29 8.32
N MET A 69 7.00 -10.27 7.13
CA MET A 69 8.30 -10.90 6.89
C MET A 69 9.41 -9.91 7.25
N GLN A 70 10.59 -10.45 7.57
CA GLN A 70 11.80 -9.73 7.99
C GLN A 70 11.87 -8.30 7.44
N ASP A 71 11.98 -7.34 8.36
CA ASP A 71 12.26 -5.93 8.07
C ASP A 71 11.28 -5.24 7.11
N GLY A 72 10.01 -5.63 7.14
CA GLY A 72 8.90 -4.84 6.58
C GLY A 72 8.39 -5.31 5.22
N LYS A 73 8.83 -6.45 4.71
CA LYS A 73 8.25 -7.04 3.50
C LYS A 73 7.01 -7.87 3.87
N PHE A 74 5.88 -7.68 3.19
CA PHE A 74 4.66 -8.46 3.44
C PHE A 74 4.40 -9.42 2.27
N LEU A 75 4.13 -10.69 2.59
CA LEU A 75 3.52 -11.62 1.65
C LEU A 75 2.04 -11.77 2.04
N VAL A 76 1.14 -11.52 1.09
CA VAL A 76 -0.27 -11.83 1.25
C VAL A 76 -0.47 -13.30 0.89
N GLY A 77 -0.58 -14.15 1.91
CA GLY A 77 -1.13 -15.50 1.76
C GLY A 77 -2.66 -15.47 1.81
N PHE A 78 -3.30 -16.20 0.90
CA PHE A 78 -4.74 -16.50 0.92
C PHE A 78 -4.96 -17.94 1.36
#